data_AF-A0AA37SJW0-F1
#
_entry.id   AF-A0AA37SJW0-F1
#
_cell.length_a   1.000
_cell.length_b   1.000
_cell.length_c   1.000
_cell.angle_alpha   90.00
_cell.angle_beta   90.00
_cell.angle_gamma   90.00
#
_symmetry.space_group_name_H-M   'P 1'
#
loop_
_entity.id
_entity.type
_entity.pdbx_description
1 polymer ?
#
loop_
_entity_poly.entity_id
_entity_poly.type
_entity_poly.pdbx_seq_one_letter_code
_entity_poly.pdbx_strand_id
1 'polypeptide(L)' 'MTTTTETTTTTGVYAVYLTTATSTEAVGAVVNRVVWNGSTGWNAPTGQAAILDNDGQYPIGSIYTASSP' A
#
# COMPACT_ATOMS: atom_id res chain seq x y z
N MET A 1 -33.32 8.61 17.95
CA MET A 1 -31.87 8.85 18.04
C MET A 1 -31.24 8.18 16.83
N THR A 2 -30.85 8.93 15.82
CA THR A 2 -30.13 8.41 14.65
C THR A 2 -28.67 8.27 15.02
N THR A 3 -28.20 7.04 15.21
CA THR A 3 -26.79 6.73 15.43
C THR A 3 -26.06 6.85 14.09
N THR A 4 -25.45 8.00 13.82
CA THR A 4 -24.52 8.14 12.71
C THR A 4 -23.17 7.60 13.17
N THR A 5 -22.79 6.40 12.73
CA THR A 5 -21.41 5.90 12.87
C THR A 5 -20.50 6.76 11.98
N GLU A 6 -19.81 7.73 12.58
CA GLU A 6 -18.67 8.40 11.93
C GLU A 6 -17.51 7.41 11.88
N THR A 7 -17.32 6.75 10.73
CA THR A 7 -16.10 5.99 10.47
C THR A 7 -14.95 6.98 10.42
N THR A 8 -14.16 7.07 11.50
CA THR A 8 -12.95 7.90 11.51
C THR A 8 -11.95 7.29 10.53
N THR A 9 -11.94 7.79 9.31
CA THR A 9 -11.08 7.31 8.23
C THR A 9 -9.64 7.75 8.53
N THR A 10 -8.87 6.88 9.20
CA THR A 10 -7.48 7.18 9.57
C THR A 10 -6.59 7.12 8.33
N THR A 11 -6.09 8.27 7.90
CA THR A 11 -5.11 8.37 6.82
C THR A 11 -3.75 7.85 7.30
N GLY A 12 -3.08 7.05 6.48
CA GLY A 12 -1.74 6.50 6.72
C GLY A 12 -0.87 6.56 5.47
N VAL A 13 0.41 6.22 5.62
CA VAL A 13 1.33 6.05 4.49
C VAL A 13 1.27 4.59 4.06
N TYR A 14 1.13 4.35 2.76
CA TYR A 14 1.14 3.03 2.17
C TYR A 14 2.31 2.91 1.20
N ALA A 15 3.07 1.82 1.31
CA ALA A 15 4.05 1.42 0.31
C ALA A 15 3.33 0.65 -0.80
N VAL A 16 3.59 1.03 -2.05
CA VAL A 16 3.05 0.37 -3.24
C VAL A 16 4.15 -0.48 -3.86
N TYR A 17 3.92 -1.78 -3.95
CA TYR A 17 4.89 -2.75 -4.41
C TYR A 17 4.37 -3.56 -5.60
N LEU A 18 5.29 -4.07 -6.42
CA LEU A 18 4.98 -4.94 -7.55
C LEU A 18 4.49 -6.32 -7.07
N THR A 19 3.34 -6.78 -7.55
CA THR A 19 2.89 -8.17 -7.38
C THR A 19 3.33 -9.08 -8.54
N THR A 20 3.76 -8.47 -9.65
CA THR A 20 4.34 -9.15 -10.82
C THR A 20 5.65 -8.48 -11.19
N ALA A 21 6.69 -9.25 -11.50
CA ALA A 21 7.98 -8.69 -11.93
C ALA A 21 7.84 -7.93 -13.27
N THR A 22 8.67 -6.90 -13.44
CA THR A 22 8.87 -6.20 -14.71
C THR A 22 10.20 -6.62 -15.34
N SER A 23 10.61 -5.99 -16.44
CA SER A 23 11.94 -6.19 -17.01
C SER A 23 13.08 -5.64 -16.15
N THR A 24 12.78 -4.74 -15.20
CA THR A 24 13.78 -4.02 -14.41
C THR A 24 13.67 -4.28 -12.90
N GLU A 25 12.53 -4.74 -12.41
CA GLU A 25 12.23 -4.86 -10.99
C GLU A 25 11.54 -6.19 -10.66
N ALA A 26 11.92 -6.79 -9.53
CA ALA A 26 11.36 -8.06 -9.06
C ALA A 26 9.97 -7.88 -8.39
N VAL A 27 9.26 -8.99 -8.21
CA VAL A 27 8.07 -9.03 -7.32
C VAL A 27 8.48 -8.55 -5.92
N GLY A 28 7.64 -7.72 -5.31
CA GLY A 28 7.89 -7.11 -4.01
C GLY A 28 8.60 -5.75 -4.09
N ALA A 29 9.13 -5.35 -5.24
CA ALA A 29 9.80 -4.05 -5.35
C ALA A 29 8.82 -2.90 -5.06
N VAL A 30 9.19 -2.06 -4.09
CA VAL A 30 8.42 -0.87 -3.70
C VAL A 30 8.74 0.25 -4.68
N VAL A 31 7.74 0.66 -5.46
CA VAL A 31 7.90 1.62 -6.55
C VAL A 31 7.27 2.98 -6.24
N ASN A 32 6.41 3.04 -5.23
CA ASN A 32 5.76 4.28 -4.81
C ASN A 32 5.40 4.24 -3.33
N ARG A 33 5.17 5.42 -2.74
CA ARG A 33 4.60 5.59 -1.39
C ARG A 33 3.51 6.65 -1.45
N VAL A 34 2.33 6.30 -0.99
CA VAL A 34 1.14 7.15 -1.10
C VAL A 34 0.54 7.41 0.28
N VAL A 35 0.02 8.61 0.49
CA VAL A 35 -0.81 8.91 1.65
C VAL A 35 -2.24 8.52 1.30
N TRP A 36 -2.76 7.50 1.97
CA TRP A 36 -4.07 6.93 1.68
C TRP A 36 -4.77 6.51 2.96
N ASN A 37 -6.09 6.44 2.91
CA ASN A 37 -6.92 6.12 4.06
C ASN A 37 -7.45 4.69 4.06
N GLY A 38 -6.93 3.84 3.17
CA GLY A 38 -7.30 2.43 3.06
C GLY A 38 -8.69 2.16 2.47
N SER A 39 -9.48 3.18 2.15
CA SER A 39 -10.92 3.02 1.88
C SER A 39 -11.44 3.81 0.67
N THR A 40 -10.92 4.99 0.37
CA THR A 40 -11.50 5.83 -0.70
C THR A 40 -10.85 5.59 -2.05
N GLY A 41 -11.64 5.14 -3.04
CA GLY A 41 -11.59 5.37 -4.50
C GLY A 41 -10.31 5.06 -5.30
N TRP A 42 -9.16 5.08 -4.67
CA TRP A 42 -7.87 4.76 -5.23
C TRP A 42 -7.65 3.25 -5.20
N ASN A 43 -7.11 2.73 -6.29
CA ASN A 43 -6.63 1.37 -6.39
C ASN A 43 -5.18 1.42 -6.87
N ALA A 44 -4.37 0.50 -6.36
CA ALA A 44 -3.04 0.30 -6.92
C ALA A 44 -3.19 -0.10 -8.40
N PRO A 45 -2.32 0.40 -9.30
CA PRO A 45 -2.30 -0.04 -10.70
C PRO A 45 -2.19 -1.56 -10.83
N THR A 46 -2.66 -2.12 -11.96
CA THR A 46 -2.51 -3.54 -12.27
C THR A 46 -1.06 -4.00 -12.11
N GLY A 47 -0.85 -5.16 -11.48
CA GLY A 47 0.49 -5.68 -11.17
C GLY A 47 1.14 -5.02 -9.94
N GLN A 48 0.38 -4.23 -9.18
CA GLN A 48 0.81 -3.62 -7.93
C GLN A 48 -0.18 -3.90 -6.80
N ALA A 49 0.29 -3.78 -5.57
CA ALA A 49 -0.52 -3.78 -4.36
C ALA A 49 0.03 -2.75 -3.37
N ALA A 50 -0.78 -2.40 -2.38
CA ALA A 50 -0.42 -1.45 -1.34
C ALA A 50 -0.42 -2.12 0.04
N ILE A 51 0.55 -1.79 0.87
CA ILE A 51 0.65 -2.21 2.27
C ILE A 51 0.84 -0.99 3.16
N LEU A 52 0.18 -0.95 4.32
CA LEU A 52 0.35 0.14 5.28
C LEU A 52 1.79 0.15 5.81
N ASP A 53 2.43 1.31 5.75
CA ASP A 53 3.84 1.55 6.08
C ASP A 53 4.00 2.91 6.80
N ASN A 54 3.28 3.08 7.91
CA ASN A 54 3.35 4.33 8.70
C ASN A 54 4.74 4.56 9.32
N ASP A 55 5.48 3.48 9.58
CA ASP A 55 6.81 3.54 10.19
C ASP A 55 7.93 3.74 9.15
N GLY A 56 7.62 3.71 7.85
CA GLY A 56 8.61 3.91 6.79
C GLY A 56 9.61 2.76 6.65
N GLN A 57 9.21 1.54 6.98
CA GLN A 57 10.01 0.33 6.83
C GLN A 57 10.28 -0.02 5.36
N TYR A 58 9.43 0.46 4.46
CA TYR A 58 9.46 0.11 3.03
C TYR A 58 9.68 1.36 2.15
N PRO A 59 10.92 1.89 2.08
CA PRO A 59 11.25 2.99 1.16
C PRO A 59 11.19 2.52 -0.30
N ILE A 60 11.05 3.47 -1.23
CA ILE A 60 11.09 3.18 -2.68
C ILE A 60 12.45 2.56 -3.03
N GLY A 61 12.44 1.49 -3.83
CA GLY A 61 13.60 0.67 -4.19
C GLY A 61 13.90 -0.47 -3.22
N SER A 62 13.21 -0.55 -2.08
CA SER A 62 13.26 -1.74 -1.21
C SER A 62 12.40 -2.89 -1.75
N ILE A 63 12.55 -4.08 -1.16
CA ILE A 63 11.71 -5.24 -1.46
C ILE A 63 10.81 -5.53 -0.26
N TYR A 64 9.50 -5.46 -0.47
CA TYR A 64 8.52 -6.04 0.44
C TYR A 64 8.44 -7.56 0.21
N THR A 65 8.87 -8.32 1.20
CA THR A 65 8.64 -9.77 1.25
C THR A 65 7.41 -10.02 2.11
N ALA A 66 6.27 -10.30 1.47
CA ALA A 66 5.13 -10.82 2.21
C ALA A 66 5.58 -12.11 2.92
N SER A 67 5.58 -12.12 4.25
CA SER A 67 5.71 -13.37 4.99
C SER A 67 4.58 -14.28 4.52
N SER A 68 4.92 -15.49 4.06
CA SER A 68 3.93 -16.50 3.73
C SER A 68 2.93 -16.66 4.88
N PRO A 69 1.64 -16.91 4.58
CA PRO A 69 0.61 -17.08 5.59
C PRO A 69 0.93 -18.20 6.58
#